data_AF-A0A1G0JVG8-F1
#
_entry.id   AF-A0A1G0JVG8-F1
#
_cell.length_a   1.000
_cell.length_b   1.000
_cell.length_c   1.000
_cell.angle_alpha   90.00
_cell.angle_beta   90.00
_cell.angle_gamma   90.00
#
_symmetry.space_group_name_H-M   'P 1'
#
loop_
_entity.id
_entity.type
_entity.pdbx_description
1 polymer ?
#
loop_
_entity_poly.entity_id
_entity_poly.type
_entity_poly.pdbx_seq_one_letter_code
_entity_poly.pdbx_strand_id
1 'polypeptide(L)'
;MFLWTSDVMADLALNMTKGAMSISEEIYSLHMKALWIVTAIGLIVFVIMIWSLIHHRKSRGVIPAKFHHSTILEIIWTSIPILILVAIAFPATKALIALEQTADAEMTIKITGYHWLSHYDYMDEDFGFFSVLAEDSSAVR
;
A
#
# COMPACT_ATOMS: atom_id res chain seq x y z
N MET A 1 -5.17 35.78 -9.82
CA MET A 1 -6.38 35.20 -9.23
C MET A 1 -6.31 33.69 -9.42
N PHE A 2 -5.57 33.01 -8.54
CA PHE A 2 -5.44 31.55 -8.56
C PHE A 2 -6.56 30.99 -7.67
N LEU A 3 -7.51 30.31 -8.30
CA LEU A 3 -8.60 29.59 -7.63
C LEU A 3 -8.00 28.33 -6.98
N TRP A 4 -7.61 28.45 -5.73
CA TRP A 4 -7.38 27.28 -4.88
C TRP A 4 -8.74 26.93 -4.26
N THR A 5 -9.50 26.08 -4.92
CA THR A 5 -10.73 25.51 -4.36
C THR A 5 -10.34 24.45 -3.33
N SER A 6 -10.66 24.73 -2.07
CA SER A 6 -10.45 23.82 -0.92
C SER A 6 -11.26 22.52 -1.03
N ASP A 7 -12.33 22.51 -1.82
CA ASP A 7 -13.23 21.36 -1.98
C ASP A 7 -12.56 20.16 -2.67
N VAL A 8 -11.52 20.41 -3.48
CA VAL A 8 -10.76 19.33 -4.13
C VAL A 8 -10.13 18.43 -3.07
N MET A 9 -9.74 18.92 -1.89
CA MET A 9 -8.99 18.13 -0.91
C MET A 9 -9.81 17.04 -0.19
N ALA A 10 -11.15 17.16 -0.16
CA ALA A 10 -12.02 16.12 0.42
C ALA A 10 -12.30 14.99 -0.58
N ASP A 11 -12.40 15.33 -1.87
CA ASP A 11 -12.60 14.38 -2.98
C ASP A 11 -11.26 13.73 -3.43
N LEU A 12 -10.14 14.37 -3.11
CA LEU A 12 -8.78 13.88 -3.32
C LEU A 12 -8.34 12.97 -2.15
N ALA A 13 -9.15 11.99 -1.78
CA ALA A 13 -8.76 10.94 -0.84
C ALA A 13 -7.68 10.04 -1.50
N LEU A 14 -6.44 10.54 -1.60
CA LEU A 14 -5.31 9.89 -2.28
C LEU A 14 -4.74 8.69 -1.50
N ASN A 15 -5.19 8.50 -0.26
CA ASN A 15 -4.67 7.49 0.64
C ASN A 15 -5.82 6.60 1.16
N MET A 16 -5.47 5.39 1.62
CA MET A 16 -6.43 4.48 2.22
C MET A 16 -7.05 5.08 3.49
N THR A 17 -8.27 4.67 3.80
CA THR A 17 -8.91 5.01 5.06
C THR A 17 -8.18 4.37 6.22
N LYS A 18 -8.15 5.06 7.38
CA LYS A 18 -7.67 4.44 8.61
C LYS A 18 -8.70 3.43 9.08
N GLY A 19 -8.23 2.24 9.43
CA GLY A 19 -9.09 1.20 9.98
C GLY A 19 -9.63 1.55 11.36
N ALA A 20 -10.82 1.03 11.66
CA ALA A 20 -11.46 1.17 12.97
C ALA A 20 -10.98 0.12 14.00
N MET A 21 -10.22 -0.88 13.56
CA MET A 21 -9.70 -1.97 14.41
C MET A 21 -8.20 -1.79 14.65
N SER A 22 -7.70 -2.25 15.80
CA SER A 22 -6.28 -2.19 16.18
C SER A 22 -5.34 -2.83 15.14
N ILE A 23 -5.71 -4.01 14.64
CA ILE A 23 -4.94 -4.70 13.59
C ILE A 23 -4.92 -3.92 12.27
N SER A 24 -6.00 -3.21 11.96
CA SER A 24 -6.10 -2.41 10.74
C SER A 24 -5.25 -1.13 10.84
N GLU A 25 -5.10 -0.56 12.03
CA GLU A 25 -4.13 0.52 12.28
C GLU A 25 -2.68 0.05 12.07
N GLU A 26 -2.35 -1.16 12.53
CA GLU A 26 -1.02 -1.75 12.31
C GLU A 26 -0.72 -1.93 10.82
N ILE A 27 -1.66 -2.49 10.06
CA ILE A 27 -1.56 -2.65 8.60
C ILE A 27 -1.42 -1.29 7.91
N TYR A 28 -2.21 -0.29 8.32
CA TYR A 28 -2.11 1.07 7.79
C TYR A 28 -0.72 1.67 8.02
N SER A 29 -0.17 1.52 9.23
CA SER A 29 1.18 1.98 9.56
C SER A 29 2.25 1.26 8.72
N LEU A 30 2.10 -0.06 8.50
CA LEU A 30 3.02 -0.82 7.63
C LEU A 30 2.96 -0.34 6.18
N HIS A 31 1.76 -0.14 5.65
CA HIS A 31 1.56 0.42 4.32
C HIS A 31 2.24 1.79 4.19
N MET A 32 2.00 2.69 5.14
CA MET A 32 2.56 4.04 5.11
C MET A 32 4.10 4.01 5.17
N LYS A 33 4.69 3.15 6.01
CA LYS A 33 6.16 2.96 6.07
C LYS A 33 6.71 2.46 4.74
N ALA A 34 6.07 1.45 4.13
CA ALA A 34 6.50 0.91 2.85
C ALA A 34 6.42 1.97 1.73
N LEU A 35 5.34 2.76 1.71
CA LEU A 35 5.17 3.86 0.76
C LEU A 35 6.32 4.88 0.88
N TRP A 36 6.65 5.31 2.09
CA TRP A 36 7.78 6.24 2.32
C TRP A 36 9.13 5.68 1.86
N ILE A 37 9.39 4.38 2.07
CA ILE A 37 10.62 3.73 1.62
C ILE A 37 10.70 3.75 0.08
N VAL A 38 9.63 3.36 -0.61
CA VAL A 38 9.60 3.33 -2.08
C VAL A 38 9.71 4.74 -2.66
N THR A 39 9.01 5.73 -2.08
CA THR A 39 9.12 7.13 -2.50
C THR A 39 10.53 7.67 -2.32
N ALA A 40 11.20 7.35 -1.21
CA ALA A 40 12.59 7.78 -0.97
C ALA A 40 13.56 7.16 -2.00
N ILE A 41 13.44 5.86 -2.28
CA ILE A 41 14.26 5.18 -3.29
C ILE A 41 13.99 5.79 -4.68
N GLY A 42 12.72 6.01 -5.02
CA GLY A 42 12.34 6.66 -6.27
C GLY A 42 12.98 8.04 -6.42
N LEU A 43 12.91 8.87 -5.36
CA LEU A 43 13.53 10.19 -5.35
C LEU A 43 15.04 10.12 -5.57
N ILE A 44 15.74 9.19 -4.91
CA ILE A 44 17.18 8.97 -5.09
C ILE A 44 17.51 8.64 -6.55
N VAL A 45 16.76 7.72 -7.16
CA VAL A 45 16.95 7.33 -8.56
C VAL A 45 16.71 8.52 -9.49
N PHE A 46 15.64 9.29 -9.28
CA PHE A 46 15.34 10.47 -10.07
C PHE A 46 16.44 11.54 -9.95
N VAL A 47 16.96 11.78 -8.74
CA VAL A 47 18.05 12.73 -8.50
C VAL A 47 19.33 12.29 -9.23
N ILE A 48 19.73 11.02 -9.10
CA ILE A 48 20.93 10.48 -9.77
C ILE A 48 20.78 10.57 -11.30
N MET A 49 19.59 10.25 -11.82
CA MET A 49 19.28 10.33 -13.24
C MET A 49 19.37 11.78 -13.75
N ILE A 50 18.71 12.73 -13.08
CA ILE A 50 18.76 14.15 -13.45
C ILE A 50 20.19 14.68 -13.38
N TRP A 51 20.93 14.33 -12.32
CA TRP A 51 22.32 14.71 -12.17
C TRP A 51 23.19 14.17 -13.31
N SER A 52 23.01 12.90 -13.68
CA SER A 52 23.72 12.27 -14.79
C SER A 52 23.46 12.98 -16.12
N LEU A 53 22.18 13.34 -16.39
CA LEU A 53 21.79 14.06 -17.60
C LEU A 53 22.43 15.46 -17.70
N ILE A 54 22.52 16.19 -16.58
CA ILE A 54 23.12 17.53 -16.55
C ILE A 54 24.65 17.44 -16.65
N HIS A 55 25.27 16.51 -15.91
CA HIS A 55 26.72 16.42 -15.77
C HIS A 55 27.39 15.78 -16.99
N HIS A 56 26.84 14.70 -17.55
CA HIS A 56 27.41 13.97 -18.68
C HIS A 56 26.92 14.46 -20.05
N ARG A 57 26.38 15.67 -20.14
CA ARG A 57 25.88 16.23 -21.40
C ARG A 57 27.01 16.44 -22.41
N LYS A 58 26.84 15.97 -23.66
CA LYS A 58 27.80 16.16 -24.77
C LYS A 58 28.25 17.61 -24.97
N SER A 59 27.38 18.59 -24.69
CA SER A 59 27.72 20.01 -24.81
C SER A 59 28.83 20.49 -23.87
N ARG A 60 29.22 19.68 -22.87
CA ARG A 60 30.26 19.98 -21.89
C ARG A 60 31.61 19.34 -22.24
N GLY A 61 31.73 18.70 -23.41
CA GLY A 61 33.00 18.12 -23.89
C GLY A 61 33.42 16.84 -23.16
N VAL A 62 32.48 16.14 -22.52
CA VAL A 62 32.77 14.93 -21.74
C VAL A 62 33.18 13.79 -22.68
N ILE A 63 34.40 13.28 -22.50
CA ILE A 63 34.90 12.08 -23.20
C ILE A 63 34.31 10.86 -22.48
N PRO A 64 33.59 9.96 -23.19
CA PRO A 64 32.97 8.80 -22.56
C PRO A 64 34.03 7.86 -21.99
N ALA A 65 33.86 7.48 -20.73
CA ALA A 65 34.72 6.50 -20.08
C ALA A 65 34.52 5.11 -20.69
N LYS A 66 35.60 4.34 -20.90
CA LYS A 66 35.58 2.99 -21.49
C LYS A 66 35.48 1.90 -20.42
N PHE A 67 34.47 1.97 -19.55
CA PHE A 67 34.20 0.92 -18.57
C PHE A 67 32.98 0.12 -19.01
N HIS A 68 33.15 -1.19 -19.17
CA HIS A 68 32.10 -2.07 -19.71
C HIS A 68 31.45 -2.97 -18.66
N HIS A 69 32.09 -3.19 -17.50
CA HIS A 69 31.53 -4.01 -16.43
C HIS A 69 32.26 -3.74 -15.10
N SER A 70 31.52 -3.73 -14.00
CA SER A 70 32.09 -3.70 -12.65
C SER A 70 31.32 -4.67 -11.77
N THR A 71 31.84 -5.89 -11.65
CA THR A 71 31.21 -6.99 -10.88
C THR A 71 30.94 -6.57 -9.43
N ILE A 72 31.81 -5.76 -8.84
CA ILE A 72 31.65 -5.22 -7.48
C ILE A 72 30.41 -4.32 -7.39
N LEU A 73 30.21 -3.45 -8.37
CA LEU A 73 29.05 -2.55 -8.40
C LEU A 73 27.76 -3.35 -8.57
N GLU A 74 27.79 -4.43 -9.36
CA GLU A 74 26.63 -5.30 -9.56
C GLU A 74 26.21 -6.03 -8.29
N ILE A 75 27.19 -6.55 -7.54
CA ILE A 75 26.93 -7.21 -6.25
C ILE A 75 26.33 -6.22 -5.25
N ILE A 76 26.82 -4.98 -5.21
CA ILE A 76 26.32 -3.96 -4.28
C ILE A 76 24.87 -3.58 -4.63
N TRP A 77 24.57 -3.27 -5.89
CA TRP A 77 23.21 -2.84 -6.25
C TRP A 77 22.19 -3.97 -6.21
N THR A 78 22.59 -5.24 -6.27
CA THR A 78 21.67 -6.39 -6.18
C THR A 78 21.44 -6.82 -4.73
N SER A 79 22.47 -6.75 -3.89
CA SER A 79 22.36 -7.10 -2.47
C SER A 79 21.52 -6.11 -1.66
N ILE A 80 21.64 -4.80 -1.94
CA ILE A 80 20.88 -3.76 -1.22
C ILE A 80 19.35 -3.98 -1.33
N PRO A 81 18.74 -4.16 -2.52
CA PRO A 81 17.32 -4.45 -2.65
C PRO A 81 16.87 -5.71 -1.90
N ILE A 82 17.68 -6.77 -1.93
CA ILE A 82 17.37 -8.03 -1.24
C ILE A 82 17.30 -7.81 0.28
N LEU A 83 18.26 -7.08 0.85
CA LEU A 83 18.29 -6.79 2.29
C LEU A 83 17.07 -5.93 2.71
N ILE A 84 16.67 -4.96 1.88
CA ILE A 84 15.49 -4.14 2.14
C ILE A 84 14.22 -5.00 2.17
N LEU A 85 14.05 -5.94 1.23
CA LEU A 85 12.90 -6.83 1.19
C LEU A 85 12.82 -7.73 2.44
N VAL A 86 13.95 -8.32 2.86
CA VAL A 86 14.00 -9.15 4.08
C VAL A 86 13.61 -8.35 5.32
N ALA A 87 14.07 -7.10 5.42
CA ALA A 87 13.73 -6.23 6.55
C ALA A 87 12.22 -5.91 6.62
N ILE A 88 11.55 -5.74 5.48
CA ILE A 88 10.10 -5.48 5.40
C ILE A 88 9.29 -6.76 5.63
N ALA A 89 9.82 -7.92 5.25
CA ALA A 89 9.12 -9.20 5.40
C ALA A 89 8.81 -9.53 6.87
N PHE A 90 9.75 -9.28 7.79
CA PHE A 90 9.57 -9.62 9.20
C PHE A 90 8.33 -8.97 9.87
N PRO A 91 8.12 -7.63 9.80
CA PRO A 91 6.92 -7.02 10.36
C PRO A 91 5.65 -7.41 9.58
N ALA A 92 5.74 -7.63 8.27
CA ALA A 92 4.59 -8.07 7.47
C ALA A 92 4.09 -9.47 7.91
N THR A 93 5.01 -10.41 8.17
CA THR A 93 4.65 -11.74 8.66
C THR A 93 4.04 -11.68 10.06
N LYS A 94 4.53 -10.80 10.95
CA LYS A 94 3.91 -10.62 12.27
C LYS A 94 2.47 -10.12 12.18
N ALA A 95 2.20 -9.13 11.34
CA ALA A 95 0.85 -8.63 11.12
C ALA A 95 -0.07 -9.71 10.51
N LEU A 96 0.44 -10.55 9.60
CA LEU A 96 -0.30 -11.67 9.04
C LEU A 96 -0.68 -12.69 10.11
N ILE A 97 0.27 -13.07 10.97
CA ILE A 97 0.01 -14.00 12.08
C ILE A 97 -1.03 -13.40 13.05
N ALA A 98 -0.97 -12.10 13.32
CA ALA A 98 -1.94 -11.42 14.18
C ALA A 98 -3.35 -11.35 13.55
N LEU A 99 -3.45 -11.25 12.22
CA LEU A 99 -4.73 -11.32 11.50
C LEU A 99 -5.39 -12.70 11.57
N GLU A 100 -4.59 -13.77 11.56
CA GLU A 100 -5.09 -15.15 11.61
C GLU A 100 -5.47 -15.60 13.04
N GLN A 101 -5.10 -14.83 14.06
CA GLN A 101 -5.46 -15.13 15.45
C GLN A 101 -6.92 -14.75 15.72
N THR A 102 -7.83 -15.70 15.51
CA THR A 102 -9.25 -15.59 15.87
C THR A 102 -9.59 -16.22 17.22
N ALA A 103 -8.59 -16.50 18.05
CA ALA A 103 -8.80 -17.09 19.37
C ALA A 103 -9.53 -16.09 20.27
N ASP A 104 -10.57 -16.55 20.97
CA ASP A 104 -11.42 -15.78 21.89
C ASP A 104 -12.40 -14.79 21.24
N ALA A 105 -13.13 -15.23 20.21
CA ALA A 105 -14.28 -14.47 19.71
C ALA A 105 -15.43 -14.43 20.74
N GLU A 106 -15.85 -13.22 21.14
CA GLU A 106 -16.99 -13.01 22.06
C GLU A 106 -18.36 -13.25 21.40
N MET A 107 -18.43 -13.16 20.07
CA MET A 107 -19.63 -13.33 19.28
C MET A 107 -19.30 -14.00 17.94
N THR A 108 -20.10 -14.99 17.54
CA THR A 108 -19.93 -15.69 16.26
C THR A 108 -21.06 -15.34 15.29
N ILE A 109 -20.72 -14.63 14.20
CA ILE A 109 -21.65 -14.30 13.11
C ILE A 109 -21.29 -15.11 11.87
N LYS A 110 -22.26 -15.85 11.33
CA LYS A 110 -22.13 -16.53 10.04
C LYS A 110 -22.74 -15.67 8.94
N ILE A 111 -21.94 -15.36 7.93
CA ILE A 111 -22.35 -14.55 6.77
C ILE A 111 -22.49 -15.46 5.55
N THR A 112 -23.70 -15.57 4.99
CA THR A 112 -23.95 -16.33 3.75
C THR A 112 -24.23 -15.37 2.59
N GLY A 113 -23.36 -15.39 1.59
CA GLY A 113 -23.52 -14.58 0.37
C GLY A 113 -24.47 -15.25 -0.63
N TYR A 114 -25.60 -14.60 -0.90
CA TYR A 114 -26.51 -14.94 -2.00
C TYR A 114 -26.32 -13.95 -3.16
N HIS A 115 -26.98 -14.19 -4.29
CA HIS A 115 -26.89 -13.26 -5.41
C HIS A 115 -27.47 -11.89 -5.02
N TRP A 116 -26.60 -10.86 -4.99
CA TRP A 116 -26.94 -9.45 -4.67
C TRP A 116 -27.55 -9.20 -3.27
N LEU A 117 -27.44 -10.15 -2.34
CA LEU A 117 -27.86 -9.99 -0.95
C LEU A 117 -27.01 -10.85 -0.01
N SER A 118 -26.88 -10.45 1.24
CA SER A 118 -26.11 -11.19 2.26
C SER A 118 -27.00 -11.53 3.45
N HIS A 119 -26.95 -12.77 3.92
CA HIS A 119 -27.64 -13.21 5.13
C HIS A 119 -26.67 -13.25 6.31
N TYR A 120 -27.05 -12.63 7.42
CA TYR A 120 -26.28 -12.60 8.67
C TYR A 120 -27.01 -13.43 9.71
N ASP A 121 -26.32 -14.42 10.27
CA ASP A 121 -26.85 -15.37 11.25
C ASP A 121 -26.01 -15.30 12.53
N TYR A 122 -26.64 -14.93 13.64
CA TYR A 122 -26.04 -14.80 14.96
C TYR A 122 -26.15 -16.15 15.67
N MET A 123 -25.06 -16.92 15.64
CA MET A 123 -25.05 -18.31 16.07
C MET A 123 -25.35 -18.47 17.57
N ASP A 124 -25.06 -17.43 18.35
CA ASP A 124 -25.24 -17.41 19.81
C ASP A 124 -26.64 -16.97 20.25
N GLU A 125 -27.40 -16.26 19.39
CA GLU A 125 -28.71 -15.68 19.72
C GLU A 125 -29.89 -16.24 18.89
N ASP A 126 -29.66 -17.26 18.05
CA ASP A 126 -30.66 -17.90 17.16
C ASP A 126 -31.48 -16.87 16.35
N PHE A 127 -30.80 -15.82 15.90
CA PHE A 127 -31.40 -14.70 15.17
C PHE A 127 -30.64 -14.45 13.86
N GLY A 128 -31.37 -14.26 12.75
CA GLY A 128 -30.76 -13.97 11.45
C GLY A 128 -31.61 -13.07 10.57
N PHE A 129 -30.96 -12.27 9.71
CA PHE A 129 -31.63 -11.35 8.78
C PHE A 129 -30.90 -11.22 7.44
N PHE A 130 -31.63 -10.75 6.43
CA PHE A 130 -31.09 -10.44 5.11
C PHE A 130 -30.77 -8.96 4.95
N SER A 131 -29.58 -8.66 4.42
CA SER A 131 -29.15 -7.34 3.98
C SER A 131 -29.26 -7.24 2.47
N VAL A 132 -30.06 -6.29 1.99
CA VAL A 132 -30.26 -5.95 0.57
C VAL A 132 -29.85 -4.50 0.35
N LEU A 133 -29.37 -4.18 -0.85
CA LEU A 133 -29.09 -2.79 -1.23
C LEU A 133 -30.37 -1.95 -1.20
N ALA A 134 -30.24 -0.68 -0.80
CA ALA A 134 -31.34 0.26 -0.84
C ALA A 134 -31.77 0.57 -2.29
N GLU A 135 -33.05 0.86 -2.49
CA GLU A 135 -33.68 1.01 -3.81
C GLU A 135 -33.07 2.17 -4.61
N ASP A 136 -32.77 3.28 -3.93
CA ASP A 136 -32.10 4.47 -4.49
C ASP A 136 -30.68 4.16 -5.03
N SER A 137 -29.92 3.29 -4.35
CA SER A 137 -28.61 2.82 -4.80
C SER A 137 -28.68 1.84 -5.97
N SER A 138 -29.79 1.11 -6.10
CA SER A 138 -30.00 0.14 -7.20
C SER A 138 -30.45 0.80 -8.51
N ALA A 139 -31.13 1.96 -8.41
CA ALA A 139 -31.69 2.70 -9.53
C ALA A 139 -30.66 3.54 -10.32
N VAL A 140 -29.42 3.67 -9.82
CA VAL A 140 -28.33 4.45 -10.44
C VAL A 140 -27.43 3.60 -11.35
N ARG A 141 -27.74 2.31 -11.52
CA ARG A 141 -27.04 1.40 -12.43
C ARG A 141 -27.75 1.29 -13.78
#